data_AF-A0A7S1R7C2-F1
#
_entry.id   AF-A0A7S1R7C2-F1
#
_cell.length_a   1.000
_cell.length_b   1.000
_cell.length_c   1.000
_cell.angle_alpha   90.00
_cell.angle_beta   90.00
_cell.angle_gamma   90.00
#
_symmetry.space_group_name_H-M   'P 1'
#
loop_
_entity.id
_entity.type
_entity.pdbx_description
1 polymer ?
#
loop_
_entity_poly.entity_id
_entity_poly.type
_entity_poly.pdbx_seq_one_letter_code
_entity_poly.pdbx_strand_id
1 'polypeptide(L)'
;MSPQGPGQAKWAAKLAAQLRELQEEHDEALRQRDGLRLDLERGRDELAEQRHALRKLQLELQREKERAQKLDAELQSEQREGRAHRRERLRRQGSLPSLRAVSLTDKVSDSAAIEALGGILQRSMRDLPAERRQNFKRQLLLCFHPDRNPATEVATRVTQILTDAR
;
A
#
# COMPACT_ATOMS: atom_id res chain seq x y z
N MET A 1 13.60 97.26 22.04
CA MET A 1 13.55 95.86 22.49
C MET A 1 12.17 95.64 23.09
N SER A 2 11.22 95.11 22.32
CA SER A 2 9.84 94.98 22.78
C SER A 2 9.70 93.73 23.67
N PRO A 3 9.04 93.84 24.84
CA PRO A 3 8.88 92.71 25.74
C PRO A 3 7.90 91.72 25.10
N GLN A 4 8.33 90.47 24.92
CA GLN A 4 7.43 89.38 24.53
C GLN A 4 6.39 89.20 25.64
N GLY A 5 5.13 89.52 25.34
CA GLY A 5 4.05 89.45 26.32
C GLY A 5 3.80 88.00 26.77
N PRO A 6 3.31 87.78 28.01
CA PRO A 6 3.11 86.45 28.60
C PRO A 6 2.17 85.53 27.80
N GLY A 7 1.37 86.07 26.88
CA GLY A 7 0.56 85.28 25.95
C GLY A 7 1.39 84.59 24.86
N GLN A 8 2.46 85.23 24.36
CA GLN A 8 3.27 84.71 23.26
C GLN A 8 4.11 83.50 23.69
N ALA A 9 4.63 83.52 24.92
CA ALA A 9 5.33 82.40 25.52
C ALA A 9 4.42 81.18 25.75
N LYS A 10 3.15 81.39 26.15
CA LYS A 10 2.16 80.32 26.32
C LYS A 10 1.80 79.64 24.99
N TRP A 11 1.63 80.42 23.93
CA TRP A 11 1.38 79.88 22.58
C TRP A 11 2.58 79.12 22.04
N ALA A 12 3.80 79.64 22.22
CA ALA A 12 5.03 78.95 21.82
C ALA A 12 5.20 77.61 22.55
N ALA A 13 4.92 77.57 23.86
CA ALA A 13 4.96 76.32 24.64
C ALA A 13 3.92 75.29 24.18
N LYS A 14 2.70 75.74 23.85
CA LYS A 14 1.63 74.86 23.34
C LYS A 14 1.97 74.28 21.96
N LEU A 15 2.49 75.10 21.05
CA LEU A 15 2.96 74.65 19.73
C LEU A 15 4.12 73.66 19.86
N ALA A 16 5.07 73.91 20.77
CA ALA A 16 6.18 73.00 21.00
C ALA A 16 5.72 71.63 21.56
N ALA A 17 4.71 71.62 22.44
CA ALA A 17 4.12 70.39 22.93
C ALA A 17 3.44 69.60 21.81
N GLN A 18 2.61 70.27 20.99
CA GLN A 18 1.95 69.63 19.85
C GLN A 18 2.94 69.09 18.80
N LEU A 19 4.03 69.81 18.54
CA LEU A 19 5.09 69.32 17.65
C LEU A 19 5.77 68.06 18.21
N ARG A 20 6.00 67.99 19.53
CA ARG A 20 6.56 66.78 20.16
C ARG A 20 5.60 65.61 20.08
N GLU A 21 4.32 65.82 20.41
CA GLU A 21 3.28 64.79 20.30
C GLU A 21 3.20 64.24 18.87
N LEU A 22 3.13 65.11 17.85
CA LEU A 22 3.13 64.70 16.44
C LEU A 22 4.39 63.93 16.04
N GLN A 23 5.55 64.32 16.59
CA GLN A 23 6.81 63.67 16.27
C GLN A 23 6.92 62.30 16.93
N GLU A 24 6.43 62.15 18.16
CA GLU A 24 6.31 60.86 18.85
C GLU A 24 5.32 59.93 18.13
N GLU A 25 4.16 60.43 17.72
CA GLU A 25 3.17 59.66 16.94
C GLU A 25 3.74 59.21 15.58
N HIS A 26 4.47 60.09 14.90
CA HIS A 26 5.13 59.77 13.64
C HIS A 26 6.19 58.67 13.82
N ASP A 27 7.03 58.78 14.84
CA ASP A 27 8.08 57.80 15.11
C ASP A 27 7.49 56.44 15.52
N GLU A 28 6.40 56.45 16.29
CA GLU A 28 5.66 55.24 16.63
C GLU A 28 5.02 54.59 15.40
N ALA A 29 4.40 55.38 14.52
CA ALA A 29 3.85 54.89 13.26
C ALA A 29 4.93 54.29 12.35
N LEU A 30 6.14 54.86 12.32
CA LEU A 30 7.27 54.29 11.59
C LEU A 30 7.70 52.94 12.17
N ARG A 31 7.80 52.82 13.50
CA ARG A 31 8.14 51.54 14.15
C ARG A 31 7.09 50.47 13.85
N GLN A 32 5.81 50.82 13.93
CA GLN A 32 4.72 49.90 13.62
C GLN A 32 4.76 49.45 12.15
N ARG A 33 4.98 50.39 11.22
CA ARG A 33 5.11 50.08 9.80
C ARG A 33 6.30 49.15 9.53
N ASP A 34 7.44 49.40 10.16
CA ASP A 34 8.64 48.60 9.98
C ASP A 34 8.46 47.20 10.59
N GLY A 35 7.76 47.09 11.74
CA GLY A 35 7.33 45.81 12.32
C GLY A 35 6.45 45.01 11.37
N LEU A 36 5.38 45.62 10.86
CA LEU A 36 4.47 44.98 9.88
C LEU A 36 5.20 44.55 8.61
N ARG A 37 6.18 45.34 8.15
CA ARG A 37 7.00 44.99 6.99
C ARG A 37 7.81 43.72 7.24
N LEU A 38 8.45 43.60 8.40
CA LEU A 38 9.21 42.40 8.77
C LEU A 38 8.31 41.16 8.86
N ASP A 39 7.11 41.31 9.43
CA ASP A 39 6.14 40.21 9.50
C ASP A 39 5.67 39.78 8.12
N LEU A 40 5.45 40.72 7.20
CA LEU A 40 5.12 40.43 5.80
C LEU A 40 6.27 39.74 5.06
N GLU A 41 7.52 40.15 5.31
CA GLU A 41 8.71 39.49 4.74
C GLU A 41 8.84 38.05 5.24
N ARG A 42 8.69 37.82 6.55
CA ARG A 42 8.66 36.47 7.13
C ARG A 42 7.56 35.60 6.54
N GLY A 43 6.34 36.13 6.45
CA GLY A 43 5.21 35.40 5.88
C GLY A 43 5.41 35.04 4.39
N ARG A 44 6.13 35.87 3.63
CA ARG A 44 6.49 35.56 2.24
C ARG A 44 7.50 34.42 2.16
N ASP A 45 8.49 34.41 3.03
CA ASP A 45 9.51 33.36 3.07
C ASP A 45 8.89 32.01 3.48
N GLU A 46 8.06 32.00 4.52
CA GLU A 46 7.31 30.81 4.95
C GLU A 46 6.41 30.28 3.82
N LEU A 47 5.71 31.16 3.11
CA LEU A 47 4.87 30.77 1.97
C LEU A 47 5.71 30.20 0.81
N ALA A 48 6.90 30.75 0.58
CA ALA A 48 7.81 30.23 -0.45
C ALA A 48 8.31 28.82 -0.09
N GLU A 49 8.67 28.58 1.17
CA GLU A 49 9.05 27.27 1.68
C GLU A 49 7.92 26.24 1.55
N GLN A 50 6.70 26.61 1.97
CA GLN A 50 5.52 25.77 1.83
C GLN A 50 5.23 25.42 0.37
N ARG A 51 5.32 26.39 -0.55
CA ARG A 51 5.16 26.14 -1.99
C ARG A 51 6.21 25.18 -2.52
N HIS A 52 7.45 25.29 -2.07
CA HIS A 52 8.51 24.38 -2.47
C HIS A 52 8.28 22.96 -1.93
N ALA A 53 7.84 22.83 -0.68
CA ALA A 53 7.46 21.54 -0.09
C ALA A 53 6.29 20.89 -0.84
N LEU A 54 5.25 21.65 -1.16
CA LEU A 54 4.10 21.17 -1.94
C LEU A 54 4.52 20.69 -3.33
N ARG A 55 5.41 21.41 -4.03
CA ARG A 55 5.95 20.97 -5.33
C ARG A 55 6.70 19.65 -5.23
N LYS A 56 7.50 19.45 -4.18
CA LYS A 56 8.19 18.17 -3.93
C LYS A 56 7.19 17.03 -3.72
N LEU A 57 6.19 17.23 -2.86
CA LEU A 57 5.14 16.23 -2.60
C LEU A 57 4.33 15.90 -3.86
N GLN A 58 4.02 16.90 -4.70
CA GLN A 58 3.34 16.67 -5.98
C GLN A 58 4.17 15.80 -6.93
N LEU A 59 5.48 16.04 -7.00
CA LEU A 59 6.39 15.24 -7.82
C LEU A 59 6.52 13.80 -7.30
N GLU A 60 6.58 13.61 -5.98
CA GLU A 60 6.58 12.29 -5.35
C GLU A 60 5.29 11.53 -5.61
N LEU A 61 4.14 12.19 -5.45
CA LEU A 61 2.83 11.61 -5.75
C LEU A 61 2.72 11.19 -7.23
N GLN A 62 3.26 12.00 -8.14
CA GLN A 62 3.25 11.66 -9.56
C GLN A 62 4.12 10.43 -9.86
N ARG A 63 5.30 10.33 -9.25
CA ARG A 63 6.16 9.14 -9.35
C ARG A 63 5.49 7.89 -8.79
N GLU A 64 4.81 7.99 -7.66
CA GLU A 64 4.06 6.86 -7.09
C GLU A 64 2.89 6.44 -7.98
N LYS A 65 2.15 7.38 -8.59
CA LYS A 65 1.10 7.06 -9.57
C LYS A 65 1.67 6.31 -10.79
N GLU A 66 2.80 6.77 -11.32
CA GLU A 66 3.47 6.08 -12.43
C GLU A 66 3.95 4.67 -12.05
N ARG A 67 4.46 4.49 -10.82
CA ARG A 67 4.84 3.17 -10.30
C ARG A 67 3.63 2.25 -10.16
N ALA A 68 2.54 2.73 -9.58
CA ALA A 68 1.31 1.96 -9.43
C ALA A 68 0.76 1.51 -10.80
N GLN A 69 0.74 2.40 -11.79
CA GLN A 69 0.31 2.06 -13.16
C GLN A 69 1.17 0.97 -13.80
N LYS A 70 2.50 1.03 -13.59
CA LYS A 70 3.42 -0.01 -14.09
C LYS A 70 3.15 -1.36 -13.43
N LEU A 71 3.02 -1.39 -12.11
CA LEU A 71 2.70 -2.61 -11.36
C LEU A 71 1.34 -3.19 -11.75
N ASP A 72 0.32 -2.34 -11.95
CA ASP A 72 -0.99 -2.77 -12.43
C ASP A 72 -0.90 -3.39 -13.84
N ALA A 73 -0.09 -2.81 -14.72
CA ALA A 73 0.15 -3.34 -16.06
C ALA A 73 0.87 -4.69 -16.03
N GLU A 74 1.89 -4.84 -15.19
CA GLU A 74 2.62 -6.10 -14.96
C GLU A 74 1.66 -7.18 -14.40
N LEU A 75 0.86 -6.85 -13.39
CA LEU A 75 -0.14 -7.76 -12.83
C LEU A 75 -1.15 -8.22 -13.89
N GLN A 76 -1.62 -7.31 -14.75
CA GLN A 76 -2.53 -7.66 -15.84
C GLN A 76 -1.86 -8.57 -16.89
N SER A 77 -0.59 -8.33 -17.21
CA SER A 77 0.21 -9.19 -18.09
C SER A 77 0.34 -10.59 -17.51
N GLU A 78 0.78 -10.71 -16.26
CA GLU A 78 0.91 -12.01 -15.58
C GLU A 78 -0.44 -12.75 -15.49
N GLN A 79 -1.54 -12.05 -15.20
CA GLN A 79 -2.87 -12.66 -15.19
C GLN A 79 -3.28 -13.18 -16.57
N ARG A 80 -2.97 -12.46 -17.65
CA ARG A 80 -3.24 -12.90 -19.03
C ARG A 80 -2.38 -14.11 -19.38
N GLU A 81 -1.11 -14.08 -19.04
CA GLU A 81 -0.18 -15.19 -19.25
C GLU A 81 -0.57 -16.42 -18.44
N GLY A 82 -0.92 -16.26 -17.16
CA GLY A 82 -1.42 -17.36 -16.31
C GLY A 82 -2.71 -17.97 -16.87
N ARG A 83 -3.64 -17.15 -17.38
CA ARG A 83 -4.85 -17.64 -18.08
C ARG A 83 -4.49 -18.36 -19.38
N ALA A 84 -3.51 -17.87 -20.14
CA ALA A 84 -3.03 -18.51 -21.36
C ALA A 84 -2.37 -19.87 -21.06
N HIS A 85 -1.46 -19.94 -20.08
CA HIS A 85 -0.83 -21.17 -19.61
C HIS A 85 -1.86 -22.17 -19.05
N ARG A 86 -2.87 -21.70 -18.31
CA ARG A 86 -3.97 -22.55 -17.83
C ARG A 86 -4.79 -23.11 -18.99
N ARG A 87 -5.11 -22.29 -19.99
CA ARG A 87 -5.80 -22.73 -21.22
C ARG A 87 -4.95 -23.72 -22.02
N GLU A 88 -3.65 -23.47 -22.16
CA GLU A 88 -2.75 -24.36 -22.87
C GLU A 88 -2.61 -25.70 -22.14
N ARG A 89 -2.50 -25.68 -20.81
CA ARG A 89 -2.55 -26.90 -19.99
C ARG A 89 -3.85 -27.67 -20.19
N LEU A 90 -5.00 -27.01 -20.22
CA LEU A 90 -6.29 -27.65 -20.48
C LEU A 90 -6.35 -28.24 -21.90
N ARG A 91 -5.80 -27.54 -22.90
CA ARG A 91 -5.70 -28.06 -24.28
C ARG A 91 -4.79 -29.29 -24.37
N ARG A 92 -3.62 -29.27 -23.71
CA ARG A 92 -2.70 -30.40 -23.65
C ARG A 92 -3.24 -31.56 -22.78
N GLN A 93 -4.05 -31.26 -21.76
CA GLN A 93 -4.80 -32.25 -20.97
C GLN A 93 -6.04 -32.80 -21.67
N GLY A 94 -6.45 -32.26 -22.82
CA GLY A 94 -7.55 -32.79 -23.64
C GLY A 94 -7.33 -34.21 -24.18
N SER A 95 -6.22 -34.86 -23.84
CA SER A 95 -5.95 -36.29 -24.09
C SER A 95 -6.18 -37.19 -22.85
N LEU A 96 -6.69 -36.67 -21.73
CA LEU A 96 -7.02 -37.47 -20.54
C LEU A 96 -8.54 -37.45 -20.29
N PRO A 97 -9.15 -38.62 -20.00
CA PRO A 97 -10.60 -38.73 -19.84
C PRO A 97 -11.09 -37.83 -18.70
N SER A 98 -12.15 -37.09 -19.02
CA SER A 98 -12.87 -36.15 -18.17
C SER A 98 -13.09 -36.71 -16.76
N LEU A 99 -12.39 -36.14 -15.77
CA LEU A 99 -12.75 -36.21 -14.35
C LEU A 99 -14.02 -35.38 -14.16
N ARG A 100 -15.14 -35.93 -14.62
CA ARG A 100 -16.46 -35.37 -14.40
C ARG A 100 -16.68 -35.33 -12.89
N ALA A 101 -16.70 -34.11 -12.38
CA ALA A 101 -17.10 -33.70 -11.04
C ALA A 101 -17.87 -34.81 -10.29
N VAL A 102 -17.18 -35.45 -9.34
CA VAL A 102 -17.86 -36.13 -8.24
C VAL A 102 -18.58 -35.01 -7.49
N SER A 103 -19.89 -35.06 -7.55
CA SER A 103 -20.82 -34.09 -6.98
C SER A 103 -20.51 -33.88 -5.50
N LEU A 104 -20.02 -32.69 -5.13
CA LEU A 104 -19.77 -32.24 -3.76
C LEU A 104 -21.07 -31.96 -2.97
N THR A 105 -22.19 -32.56 -3.35
CA THR A 105 -23.53 -32.22 -2.83
C THR A 105 -24.12 -33.22 -1.84
N ASP A 106 -23.45 -34.34 -1.58
CA ASP A 106 -23.79 -35.16 -0.41
C ASP A 106 -22.74 -34.93 0.68
N LYS A 107 -23.19 -34.83 1.93
CA LYS A 107 -22.33 -34.70 3.11
C LYS A 107 -21.55 -36.02 3.30
N VAL A 108 -20.56 -36.25 2.45
CA VAL A 108 -19.59 -37.32 2.60
C VAL A 108 -18.79 -36.97 3.85
N SER A 109 -18.85 -37.82 4.88
CA SER A 109 -18.01 -37.68 6.07
C SER A 109 -16.55 -37.52 5.64
N ASP A 110 -15.78 -36.68 6.34
CA ASP A 110 -14.37 -36.44 6.02
C ASP A 110 -13.58 -37.75 5.85
N SER A 111 -13.92 -38.79 6.61
CA SER A 111 -13.30 -40.12 6.45
C SER A 111 -13.60 -40.76 5.08
N ALA A 112 -14.85 -40.70 4.61
CA ALA A 112 -15.22 -41.23 3.30
C ALA A 112 -14.65 -40.38 2.14
N ALA A 113 -14.46 -39.08 2.35
CA ALA A 113 -13.80 -38.20 1.37
C ALA A 113 -12.30 -38.52 1.25
N ILE A 114 -11.63 -38.80 2.38
CA ILE A 114 -10.23 -39.22 2.44
C ILE A 114 -10.05 -40.57 1.73
N GLU A 115 -10.95 -41.54 1.98
CA GLU A 115 -10.92 -42.85 1.31
C GLU A 115 -11.16 -42.74 -0.19
N ALA A 116 -12.15 -41.95 -0.61
CA ALA A 116 -12.42 -41.70 -2.03
C ALA A 116 -11.21 -41.07 -2.73
N LEU A 117 -10.57 -40.09 -2.09
CA LEU A 117 -9.34 -39.48 -2.59
C LEU A 117 -8.19 -40.50 -2.69
N GLY A 118 -7.98 -41.30 -1.64
CA GLY A 118 -6.98 -42.38 -1.63
C GLY A 118 -7.17 -43.37 -2.77
N GLY A 119 -8.41 -43.82 -3.00
CA GLY A 119 -8.76 -44.73 -4.09
C GLY A 119 -8.58 -44.12 -5.49
N ILE A 120 -8.82 -42.81 -5.65
CA ILE A 120 -8.52 -42.11 -6.91
C ILE A 120 -7.01 -42.09 -7.17
N LEU A 121 -6.21 -41.70 -6.17
CA LEU A 121 -4.74 -41.65 -6.30
C LEU A 121 -4.14 -43.03 -6.56
N GLN A 122 -4.67 -44.07 -5.92
CA GLN A 122 -4.25 -45.45 -6.13
C GLN A 122 -4.49 -45.89 -7.58
N ARG A 123 -5.67 -45.60 -8.14
CA ARG A 123 -5.99 -45.89 -9.55
C ARG A 123 -5.06 -45.13 -10.49
N SER A 124 -4.80 -43.84 -10.22
CA SER A 124 -3.88 -43.03 -11.03
C SER A 124 -2.43 -43.52 -10.96
N MET A 125 -2.03 -44.19 -9.88
CA MET A 125 -0.69 -44.77 -9.75
C MET A 125 -0.57 -46.18 -10.32
N ARG A 126 -1.66 -46.92 -10.52
CA ARG A 126 -1.62 -48.35 -10.91
C ARG A 126 -0.83 -48.60 -12.19
N ASP A 127 -0.96 -47.70 -13.16
CA ASP A 127 -0.34 -47.82 -14.48
C ASP A 127 1.01 -47.09 -14.58
N LEU A 128 1.51 -46.51 -13.48
CA LEU A 128 2.78 -45.79 -13.46
C LEU A 128 3.96 -46.73 -13.12
N PRO A 129 5.13 -46.53 -13.76
CA PRO A 129 6.36 -47.22 -13.39
C PRO A 129 6.72 -46.99 -11.92
N ALA A 130 7.40 -47.96 -11.28
CA ALA A 130 7.72 -47.93 -9.85
C ALA A 130 8.42 -46.65 -9.39
N GLU A 131 9.37 -46.13 -10.18
CA GLU A 131 10.08 -44.88 -9.89
C GLU A 131 9.15 -43.66 -9.88
N ARG A 132 8.20 -43.59 -10.81
CA ARG A 132 7.21 -42.51 -10.86
C ARG A 132 6.22 -42.59 -9.71
N ARG A 133 5.84 -43.80 -9.30
CA ARG A 133 4.99 -44.01 -8.11
C ARG A 133 5.69 -43.53 -6.84
N GLN A 134 6.99 -43.82 -6.67
CA GLN A 134 7.76 -43.35 -5.52
C GLN A 134 7.91 -41.82 -5.51
N ASN A 135 8.19 -41.20 -6.66
CA ASN A 135 8.26 -39.74 -6.77
C ASN A 135 6.91 -39.07 -6.46
N PHE A 136 5.81 -39.65 -6.93
CA PHE A 136 4.47 -39.15 -6.64
C PHE A 136 4.12 -39.24 -5.15
N LYS A 137 4.48 -40.35 -4.48
CA LYS A 137 4.37 -40.48 -3.02
C LYS A 137 5.18 -39.42 -2.27
N ARG A 138 6.43 -39.15 -2.70
CA ARG A 138 7.27 -38.10 -2.10
C ARG A 138 6.66 -36.71 -2.26
N GLN A 139 6.12 -36.39 -3.44
CA GLN A 139 5.47 -35.10 -3.69
C GLN A 139 4.21 -34.91 -2.83
N LEU A 140 3.39 -35.95 -2.67
CA LEU A 140 2.25 -35.94 -1.75
C LEU A 140 2.69 -35.62 -0.32
N LEU A 141 3.73 -36.28 0.18
CA LEU A 141 4.24 -36.02 1.54
C LEU A 141 4.77 -34.59 1.73
N LEU A 142 5.38 -33.99 0.69
CA LEU A 142 5.85 -32.61 0.75
C LEU A 142 4.71 -31.59 0.84
N CYS A 143 3.55 -31.88 0.22
CA CYS A 143 2.35 -31.04 0.30
C CYS A 143 1.69 -31.05 1.69
N PHE A 144 2.06 -32.00 2.54
CA PHE A 144 1.51 -32.18 3.88
C PHE A 144 2.60 -32.14 4.96
N HIS A 145 3.49 -31.14 4.88
CA HIS A 145 4.52 -30.94 5.90
C HIS A 145 3.87 -30.68 7.28
N PRO A 146 4.28 -31.41 8.34
CA PRO A 146 3.63 -31.35 9.65
C PRO A 146 3.68 -29.94 10.28
N ASP A 147 4.69 -29.15 9.95
CA ASP A 147 4.86 -27.78 10.48
C ASP A 147 4.10 -26.70 9.70
N ARG A 148 3.59 -27.00 8.49
CA ARG A 148 3.02 -26.00 7.57
C ARG A 148 1.60 -26.30 7.11
N ASN A 149 1.05 -27.47 7.43
CA ASN A 149 -0.28 -27.86 6.99
C ASN A 149 -1.05 -28.63 8.09
N PRO A 150 -2.18 -28.10 8.61
CA PRO A 150 -2.97 -28.77 9.65
C PRO A 150 -3.60 -30.10 9.19
N ALA A 151 -3.59 -30.41 7.89
CA ALA A 151 -4.14 -31.65 7.32
C ALA A 151 -3.18 -32.87 7.40
N THR A 152 -2.39 -32.98 8.47
CA THR A 152 -1.41 -34.07 8.65
C THR A 152 -2.07 -35.45 8.75
N GLU A 153 -3.26 -35.51 9.35
CA GLU A 153 -4.05 -36.75 9.45
C GLU A 153 -4.54 -37.26 8.09
N VAL A 154 -4.94 -36.33 7.20
CA VAL A 154 -5.37 -36.64 5.83
C VAL A 154 -4.21 -37.24 5.04
N ALA A 155 -3.04 -36.60 5.13
CA ALA A 155 -1.82 -37.05 4.48
C ALA A 155 -1.42 -38.47 4.88
N THR A 156 -1.47 -38.72 6.19
CA THR A 156 -1.09 -40.00 6.79
C THR A 156 -2.05 -41.10 6.32
N ARG A 157 -3.37 -40.86 6.40
CA ARG A 157 -4.38 -41.81 5.92
C ARG A 157 -4.32 -42.09 4.43
N VAL A 158 -4.16 -41.06 3.59
CA VAL A 158 -4.00 -41.24 2.14
C VAL A 158 -2.74 -42.05 1.84
N THR A 159 -1.64 -41.78 2.54
CA THR A 159 -0.38 -42.51 2.35
C THR A 159 -0.50 -43.98 2.78
N GLN A 160 -1.21 -44.26 3.86
CA GLN A 160 -1.51 -45.63 4.31
C GLN A 160 -2.32 -46.40 3.26
N ILE A 161 -3.41 -45.81 2.76
CA ILE A 161 -4.22 -46.41 1.66
C ILE A 161 -3.34 -46.73 0.44
N LEU A 162 -2.41 -45.84 0.08
CA LEU A 162 -1.51 -46.05 -1.05
C LEU A 162 -0.38 -47.06 -0.79
N THR A 163 -0.18 -47.49 0.45
CA THR A 163 0.91 -48.39 0.87
C THR A 163 0.38 -49.78 1.21
N ASP A 164 -0.85 -49.88 1.70
CA ASP A 164 -1.55 -51.12 2.02
C ASP A 164 -2.18 -51.79 0.78
N ALA A 165 -2.28 -51.04 -0.32
CA ALA A 165 -2.75 -51.45 -1.64
C ALA A 165 -1.88 -52.49 -2.41
N ARG A 166 -1.19 -53.40 -1.70
CA ARG A 166 -0.39 -54.47 -2.31
C ARG A 166 -1.23 -55.44 -3.12
#